data_AF-A0A3C1YX00-F1
#
_entry.id   AF-A0A3C1YX00-F1
#
_cell.length_a   1.000
_cell.length_b   1.000
_cell.length_c   1.000
_cell.angle_alpha   90.00
_cell.angle_beta   90.00
_cell.angle_gamma   90.00
#
_symmetry.space_group_name_H-M   'P 1'
#
loop_
_entity.id
_entity.type
_entity.pdbx_description
1 polymer ?
#
loop_
_entity_poly.entity_id
_entity_poly.type
_entity_poly.pdbx_seq_one_letter_code
_entity_poly.pdbx_strand_id
1 'polypeptide(L)'
;MPDYRIPLLPVKDGNALRLKRGALPTFGQGGIQGAQRPKGRLLEPDRELLLYEEEVPREGARVTRTYQYARWIDGSTHLWIGRRKGPDRGEGSSGLQFDVAEKREEENL
;
A
#
# COMPACT_ATOMS: atom_id res chain seq x y z
N MET A 1 -2.16 -13.67 -13.37
CA MET A 1 -1.91 -12.51 -12.46
C MET A 1 -1.76 -11.28 -13.35
N PRO A 2 -2.31 -10.10 -13.00
CA PRO A 2 -2.12 -8.91 -13.83
C PRO A 2 -0.65 -8.43 -13.82
N ASP A 3 -0.16 -7.97 -14.97
CA ASP A 3 1.25 -7.57 -15.23
C ASP A 3 1.70 -6.29 -14.48
N TYR A 4 0.89 -5.80 -13.53
CA TYR A 4 1.19 -4.65 -12.68
C TYR A 4 1.29 -5.03 -11.19
N ARG A 5 1.13 -6.31 -10.83
CA ARG A 5 1.36 -6.79 -9.47
C ARG A 5 2.84 -7.07 -9.29
N ILE A 6 3.48 -6.33 -8.39
CA ILE A 6 4.91 -6.47 -8.08
C ILE A 6 5.02 -6.91 -6.62
N PRO A 7 5.63 -8.07 -6.33
CA PRO A 7 5.72 -8.57 -4.97
C PRO A 7 6.69 -7.71 -4.14
N LEU A 8 6.41 -7.62 -2.85
CA LEU A 8 7.35 -7.14 -1.84
C LEU A 8 7.87 -8.36 -1.08
N LEU A 9 9.19 -8.49 -0.99
CA LEU A 9 9.89 -9.61 -0.37
C LEU A 9 10.51 -9.16 0.95
N PRO A 10 10.32 -9.91 2.05
CA PRO A 10 10.96 -9.60 3.31
C PRO A 10 12.48 -9.80 3.21
N VAL A 11 13.25 -8.82 3.68
CA VAL A 11 14.71 -8.86 3.76
C VAL A 11 15.16 -8.36 5.13
N LYS A 12 16.20 -8.97 5.68
CA LYS A 12 16.83 -8.50 6.92
C LYS A 12 17.83 -7.38 6.58
N ASP A 13 17.67 -6.23 7.22
CA ASP A 13 18.56 -5.08 7.10
C ASP A 13 19.08 -4.71 8.51
N GLY A 14 20.28 -5.18 8.84
CA GLY A 14 20.81 -5.11 10.20
C GLY A 14 19.91 -5.86 11.19
N ASN A 15 19.32 -5.12 12.14
CA ASN A 15 18.38 -5.66 13.13
C ASN A 15 16.90 -5.41 12.78
N ALA A 16 16.61 -4.83 11.60
CA ALA A 16 15.27 -4.52 11.14
C ALA A 16 14.82 -5.48 10.03
N LEU A 17 13.51 -5.73 9.96
CA LEU A 17 12.87 -6.36 8.83
C LEU A 17 12.39 -5.28 7.85
N ARG A 18 12.73 -5.42 6.58
CA ARG A 18 12.29 -4.51 5.51
C ARG A 18 11.64 -5.27 4.37
N LEU A 19 10.84 -4.56 3.60
CA LEU A 19 10.18 -5.05 2.40
C LEU A 19 10.91 -4.50 1.17
N LYS A 20 11.57 -5.39 0.43
CA LYS A 20 12.25 -5.09 -0.82
C LYS A 20 11.35 -5.39 -2.00
N ARG A 21 11.33 -4.51 -2.99
CA ARG A 21 10.64 -4.79 -4.26
C ARG A 21 11.24 -6.03 -4.96
N GLY A 22 10.43 -7.06 -5.16
CA GLY A 22 10.78 -8.22 -5.96
C GLY A 22 10.62 -7.97 -7.46
N ALA A 23 11.10 -8.91 -8.26
CA ALA A 23 11.00 -8.87 -9.72
C ALA A 23 10.32 -10.15 -10.21
N LEU A 24 9.24 -10.02 -10.98
CA LEU A 24 8.62 -11.16 -11.65
C LEU A 24 9.22 -11.31 -13.06
N PRO A 25 9.51 -12.54 -13.50
CA PRO A 25 9.95 -12.76 -14.88
C PRO A 25 8.83 -12.41 -15.86
N THR A 26 9.18 -11.75 -16.96
CA THR A 26 8.31 -11.63 -18.13
C THR A 26 8.61 -12.75 -19.10
N PHE A 27 7.56 -13.43 -19.58
CA PHE A 27 7.69 -14.54 -20.53
C PHE A 27 7.30 -14.09 -21.93
N GLY A 28 7.97 -14.62 -22.95
CA GLY A 28 7.49 -14.53 -24.33
C GLY A 28 7.87 -15.78 -25.13
N GLN A 29 7.81 -15.70 -26.47
CA GLN A 29 8.06 -16.83 -27.35
C GLN A 29 9.50 -17.36 -27.17
N GLY A 30 9.68 -18.38 -26.33
CA GLY A 30 10.98 -19.01 -26.09
C GLY A 30 11.53 -18.91 -24.66
N GLY A 31 10.85 -18.25 -23.71
CA GLY A 31 11.26 -18.28 -22.29
C GLY A 31 11.21 -16.92 -21.59
N ILE A 32 12.04 -16.77 -20.55
CA ILE A 32 12.16 -15.52 -19.78
C ILE A 32 12.82 -14.46 -20.67
N GLN A 33 12.10 -13.36 -20.92
CA GLN A 33 12.56 -12.23 -21.73
C GLN A 33 13.00 -11.02 -20.91
N GLY A 34 12.79 -11.04 -19.58
CA GLY A 34 13.17 -9.94 -18.71
C GLY A 34 12.46 -9.97 -17.38
N ALA A 35 12.40 -8.80 -16.73
CA ALA A 35 11.73 -8.61 -15.45
C ALA A 35 10.64 -7.54 -15.57
N GLN A 36 9.48 -7.82 -14.98
CA GLN A 36 8.37 -6.89 -14.88
C GLN A 36 8.80 -5.69 -14.03
N ARG A 37 8.80 -4.50 -14.63
CA ARG A 37 9.13 -3.24 -13.94
C ARG A 37 7.86 -2.51 -13.49
N PRO A 38 7.92 -1.73 -12.39
CA PRO A 38 6.83 -0.83 -12.05
C PRO A 38 6.57 0.16 -13.17
N LYS A 39 5.31 0.30 -13.56
CA LYS A 39 4.89 1.31 -14.55
C LYS A 39 4.79 2.71 -13.93
N GLY A 40 4.69 2.81 -12.60
CA GLY A 40 4.54 4.06 -11.87
C GLY A 40 5.75 4.41 -11.00
N ARG A 41 5.89 5.71 -10.69
CA ARG A 41 7.02 6.23 -9.88
C ARG A 41 6.98 5.80 -8.41
N LEU A 42 5.84 5.37 -7.90
CA LEU A 42 5.65 5.07 -6.47
C LEU A 42 6.55 3.92 -5.98
N LEU A 43 6.75 2.91 -6.82
CA LEU A 43 7.62 1.78 -6.49
C LEU A 43 9.06 2.00 -6.95
N GLU A 44 9.42 3.24 -7.32
CA GLU A 44 10.80 3.67 -7.61
C GLU A 44 11.51 2.79 -8.65
N PRO A 45 11.03 2.73 -9.91
CA PRO A 45 11.50 1.80 -10.93
C PRO A 45 13.03 1.81 -11.11
N ASP A 46 13.66 2.97 -10.96
CA ASP A 46 15.06 3.21 -11.31
C ASP A 46 16.03 3.12 -10.11
N ARG A 47 15.52 2.82 -8.91
CA ARG A 47 16.36 2.61 -7.71
C ARG A 47 15.85 1.46 -6.84
N GLU A 48 16.62 1.14 -5.82
CA GLU A 48 16.22 0.16 -4.82
C GLU A 48 15.13 0.74 -3.92
N LEU A 49 14.01 0.04 -3.83
CA LEU A 49 12.91 0.35 -2.91
C LEU A 49 13.01 -0.59 -1.71
N LEU A 50 13.25 0.00 -0.54
CA LEU A 50 13.21 -0.65 0.77
C LEU A 50 12.20 0.07 1.65
N LEU A 51 11.09 -0.60 1.93
CA LEU A 51 10.05 -0.10 2.83
C LEU A 51 10.25 -0.72 4.21
N TYR A 52 9.90 0.03 5.24
CA TYR A 52 9.75 -0.56 6.56
C TYR A 52 8.53 -1.48 6.58
N GLU A 53 8.56 -2.56 7.37
CA GLU A 53 7.40 -3.48 7.46
C GLU A 53 6.15 -2.72 7.93
N GLU A 54 6.30 -1.82 8.90
CA GLU A 54 5.22 -0.99 9.43
C GLU A 54 4.63 0.02 8.42
N GLU A 55 5.32 0.29 7.31
CA GLU A 55 4.79 1.16 6.26
C GLU A 55 3.74 0.44 5.41
N VAL A 56 3.68 -0.88 5.43
CA VAL A 56 2.70 -1.66 4.68
C VAL A 56 1.76 -2.34 5.68
N PRO A 57 0.51 -1.86 5.83
CA PRO A 57 -0.47 -2.52 6.68
C PRO A 57 -0.64 -4.00 6.30
N ARG A 58 -1.04 -4.84 7.25
CA ARG A 58 -1.23 -6.29 7.03
C ARG A 58 -2.21 -6.60 5.90
N GLU A 59 -3.22 -5.76 5.72
CA GLU A 59 -4.22 -5.85 4.66
C GLU A 59 -3.76 -5.29 3.30
N GLY A 60 -2.53 -4.78 3.23
CA GLY A 60 -1.97 -4.09 2.08
C GLY A 60 -2.26 -2.59 2.09
N ALA A 61 -1.47 -1.85 1.31
CA ALA A 61 -1.64 -0.41 1.12
C ALA A 61 -2.16 -0.11 -0.30
N ARG A 62 -3.20 0.72 -0.39
CA ARG A 62 -3.67 1.33 -1.62
C ARG A 62 -3.21 2.78 -1.68
N VAL A 63 -2.53 3.13 -2.77
CA VAL A 63 -2.15 4.52 -3.04
C VAL A 63 -2.90 5.02 -4.27
N THR A 64 -3.70 6.07 -4.07
CA THR A 64 -4.46 6.73 -5.12
C THR A 64 -3.77 8.03 -5.53
N ARG A 65 -3.72 8.29 -6.82
CA ARG A 65 -3.11 9.49 -7.40
C ARG A 65 -4.15 10.22 -8.24
N THR A 66 -4.37 11.50 -7.94
CA THR A 66 -5.38 12.34 -8.62
C THR A 66 -4.79 13.67 -9.02
N TYR A 67 -5.21 14.21 -10.16
CA TYR A 67 -4.95 15.60 -10.50
C TYR A 67 -5.82 16.50 -9.61
N GLN A 68 -5.18 17.46 -8.97
CA GLN A 68 -5.82 18.47 -8.15
C GLN A 68 -5.64 19.81 -8.83
N TYR A 69 -6.73 20.57 -8.91
CA TYR A 69 -6.79 21.85 -9.59
C TYR A 69 -7.34 22.89 -8.63
N ALA A 70 -6.72 24.07 -8.56
CA ALA A 70 -7.24 25.21 -7.84
C ALA A 70 -6.90 26.52 -8.54
N ARG A 71 -7.75 27.53 -8.32
CA ARG A 71 -7.51 28.91 -8.72
C ARG A 71 -7.20 29.73 -7.48
N TRP A 72 -6.13 30.52 -7.52
CA TRP A 72 -5.73 31.36 -6.40
C TRP A 72 -6.45 32.71 -6.42
N ILE A 73 -6.37 33.45 -5.31
CA ILE A 73 -7.03 34.75 -5.14
C ILE A 73 -6.52 35.83 -6.11
N ASP A 74 -5.32 35.67 -6.67
CA ASP A 74 -4.75 36.54 -7.71
C ASP A 74 -5.18 36.14 -9.14
N GLY A 75 -6.03 35.11 -9.27
CA GLY A 75 -6.50 34.58 -10.54
C GLY A 75 -5.55 33.56 -11.20
N SER A 76 -4.40 33.25 -10.60
CA SER A 76 -3.49 32.22 -11.10
C SER A 76 -4.08 30.82 -10.93
N THR A 77 -3.59 29.88 -11.73
CA THR A 77 -4.10 28.51 -11.80
C THR A 77 -3.01 27.54 -11.39
N HIS A 78 -3.32 26.64 -10.45
CA HIS A 78 -2.43 25.62 -9.94
C HIS A 78 -2.98 24.23 -10.26
N LEU A 79 -2.18 23.42 -10.95
CA LEU A 79 -2.43 22.01 -11.18
C LEU A 79 -1.31 21.21 -10.52
N TRP A 80 -1.66 20.32 -9.60
CA TRP A 80 -0.72 19.43 -8.97
C TRP A 80 -1.27 18.02 -8.91
N ILE A 81 -0.42 17.08 -8.48
CA ILE A 81 -0.82 15.69 -8.35
C ILE A 81 -0.85 15.32 -6.88
N GLY A 82 -2.06 15.13 -6.37
CA GLY A 82 -2.33 14.62 -5.04
C GLY A 82 -2.02 13.13 -4.95
N ARG A 83 -1.56 12.69 -3.78
CA ARG A 83 -1.35 11.28 -3.44
C ARG A 83 -1.99 11.00 -2.09
N ARG A 84 -2.81 9.96 -2.01
CA ARG A 84 -3.41 9.49 -0.76
C ARG A 84 -3.08 8.02 -0.57
N LYS A 85 -2.57 7.67 0.60
CA LYS A 85 -2.38 6.29 1.06
C LYS A 85 -3.57 5.91 1.94
N GLY A 86 -4.10 4.72 1.76
CA GLY A 86 -5.06 4.10 2.64
C GLY A 86 -4.86 2.58 2.68
N PRO A 87 -5.53 1.88 3.61
CA PRO A 87 -5.58 0.43 3.57
C PRO A 87 -6.30 -0.08 2.32
N ASP A 88 -5.93 -1.26 1.82
CA ASP A 88 -6.50 -1.81 0.57
C ASP A 88 -7.90 -2.42 0.76
N ARG A 89 -8.10 -3.16 1.85
CA ARG A 89 -9.39 -3.56 2.42
C ARG A 89 -9.30 -3.08 3.86
N GLY A 90 -10.14 -2.12 4.29
CA GLY A 90 -9.99 -1.52 5.63
C GLY A 90 -9.90 -2.55 6.75
N GLU A 91 -9.33 -2.14 7.89
CA GLU A 91 -9.04 -2.95 9.08
C GLU A 91 -9.93 -4.19 9.13
N GLY A 92 -9.38 -5.33 8.69
CA GLY A 92 -10.06 -6.61 8.82
C GLY A 92 -10.50 -6.73 10.28
N SER A 93 -11.81 -6.70 10.54
CA SER A 93 -12.36 -6.69 11.89
C SER A 93 -11.73 -7.85 12.66
N SER A 94 -10.82 -7.57 13.59
CA SER A 94 -10.14 -8.61 14.35
C SER A 94 -11.07 -9.35 15.32
N GLY A 95 -12.35 -8.94 15.38
CA GLY A 95 -13.31 -9.36 16.41
C GLY A 95 -12.96 -8.82 17.79
N LEU A 96 -11.95 -7.95 17.90
CA LEU A 96 -11.49 -7.39 19.15
C LEU A 96 -12.48 -6.34 19.63
N GLN A 97 -13.27 -6.70 20.64
CA GLN A 97 -14.16 -5.80 21.34
C GLN A 97 -13.41 -5.22 22.53
N PHE A 98 -13.35 -3.89 22.62
CA PHE A 98 -12.87 -3.18 23.81
C PHE A 98 -14.07 -2.55 24.53
N ASP A 99 -14.09 -2.61 25.86
CA ASP A 99 -15.12 -2.07 26.75
C ASP A 99 -16.55 -2.58 26.50
N VAL A 100 -16.75 -3.90 26.55
CA VAL A 100 -18.10 -4.47 26.65
C VAL A 100 -18.53 -4.44 28.12
N ALA A 101 -19.47 -3.58 28.46
CA ALA A 101 -20.15 -3.65 29.75
C ALA A 101 -21.16 -4.81 29.72
N GLU A 102 -20.95 -5.85 30.52
CA GLU A 102 -21.95 -6.89 30.72
C GLU A 102 -23.19 -6.29 31.39
N LYS A 103 -24.35 -6.48 30.77
CA LYS A 103 -25.62 -6.10 31.38
C LYS A 103 -25.92 -7.09 32.51
N ARG A 104 -25.90 -6.60 33.74
CA ARG A 104 -26.33 -7.38 34.91
C ARG A 104 -27.82 -7.67 34.78
N GLU A 105 -28.19 -8.95 34.72
CA GLU A 105 -29.59 -9.34 34.81
C GLU A 105 -30.11 -9.02 36.21
N GLU A 106 -31.12 -8.15 36.28
CA GLU A 106 -31.92 -8.00 37.49
C GLU A 106 -32.83 -9.22 37.58
N GLU A 107 -32.44 -10.19 38.42
CA GLU A 107 -33.38 -11.17 38.95
C GLU A 107 -34.46 -10.40 39.73
N ASN A 108 -35.65 -10.28 39.12
CA ASN A 108 -36.84 -9.84 39.82
C ASN A 108 -37.29 -10.95 40.79
N LEU A 109 -37.57 -10.52 42.02
CA LEU A 109 -38.15 -11.27 43.14
C LEU A 109 -39.27 -12.25 42.78
#